data_AF-A0A0D1LHS7-F1
#
_entry.id   AF-A0A0D1LHS7-F1
#
_cell.length_a   1.000
_cell.length_b   1.000
_cell.length_c   1.000
_cell.angle_alpha   90.00
_cell.angle_beta   90.00
_cell.angle_gamma   90.00
#
_symmetry.space_group_name_H-M   'P 1'
#
loop_
_entity.id
_entity.type
_entity.pdbx_description
1 polymer ?
#
loop_
_entity_poly.entity_id
_entity_poly.type
_entity_poly.pdbx_seq_one_letter_code
_entity_poly.pdbx_strand_id
1 'polypeptide(L)'
;MTTVYQHGTLEALIAGQLGSTLQLSELLTHGDTGIGTLHGVDGEVVILDGEVYQADATGTVNHITDLTATTPFSTVHDGHHATEQITLSDVTMANIDLIEKRHLANNFSAIVLHGVMDQVLVRVAPKANEPFPSLLELTKNQPTFERAHVAGTLVGYYSPEL
;
A
#
# COMPACT_ATOMS: atom_id res chain seq x y z
N MET A 1 -6.83 18.86 -10.03
CA MET A 1 -7.71 17.68 -9.98
C MET A 1 -6.84 16.55 -9.49
N THR A 2 -7.18 15.95 -8.36
CA THR A 2 -6.37 14.88 -7.74
C THR A 2 -6.77 13.55 -8.38
N THR A 3 -5.80 12.74 -8.77
CA THR A 3 -6.02 11.47 -9.48
C THR A 3 -5.42 10.34 -8.65
N VAL A 4 -6.18 9.26 -8.50
CA VAL A 4 -5.64 7.97 -8.02
C VAL A 4 -5.41 7.11 -9.27
N TYR A 5 -4.17 6.68 -9.46
CA TYR A 5 -3.80 5.73 -10.50
C TYR A 5 -3.65 4.34 -9.88
N GLN A 6 -4.21 3.33 -10.53
CA GLN A 6 -4.03 1.95 -10.11
C GLN A 6 -3.61 1.10 -11.31
N HIS A 7 -2.55 0.32 -11.10
CA HIS A 7 -2.16 -0.77 -12.00
C HIS A 7 -2.69 -2.09 -11.46
N GLY A 8 -3.31 -2.90 -12.32
CA GLY A 8 -3.95 -4.14 -11.94
C GLY A 8 -5.23 -3.93 -11.12
N THR A 9 -5.83 -5.03 -10.67
CA THR A 9 -6.97 -5.02 -9.77
C THR A 9 -6.74 -6.02 -8.64
N LEU A 10 -7.32 -5.74 -7.47
CA LEU A 10 -7.26 -6.66 -6.35
C LEU A 10 -7.90 -8.01 -6.69
N GLU A 11 -8.97 -8.01 -7.49
CA GLU A 11 -9.62 -9.24 -7.96
C GLU A 11 -8.70 -10.10 -8.82
N ALA A 12 -7.92 -9.49 -9.73
CA ALA A 12 -6.94 -10.22 -10.55
C ALA A 12 -5.84 -10.82 -9.66
N LEU A 13 -5.38 -10.08 -8.65
CA LEU A 13 -4.40 -10.57 -7.68
C LEU A 13 -4.95 -11.74 -6.88
N ILE A 14 -6.20 -11.65 -6.40
CA ILE A 14 -6.91 -12.75 -5.71
C ILE A 14 -7.03 -13.99 -6.60
N ALA A 15 -7.29 -13.79 -7.90
CA ALA A 15 -7.37 -14.85 -8.90
C ALA A 15 -6.00 -15.47 -9.29
N GLY A 16 -4.90 -15.08 -8.64
CA GLY A 16 -3.57 -15.66 -8.86
C GLY A 16 -2.80 -15.03 -10.02
N GLN A 17 -3.22 -13.87 -10.54
CA GLN A 17 -2.44 -13.09 -11.51
C GLN A 17 -1.31 -12.33 -10.78
N LEU A 18 -0.35 -13.07 -10.24
CA LEU A 18 0.75 -12.53 -9.43
C LEU A 18 1.96 -12.11 -10.29
N GLY A 19 1.95 -12.48 -11.57
CA GLY A 19 2.93 -12.03 -12.56
C GLY A 19 2.74 -10.56 -12.88
N SER A 20 3.85 -9.83 -12.99
CA SER A 20 3.84 -8.37 -13.12
C SER A 20 4.03 -7.90 -14.55
N THR A 21 3.46 -6.74 -14.86
CA THR A 21 3.53 -6.15 -16.21
C THR A 21 3.96 -4.68 -16.23
N LEU A 22 3.91 -3.97 -15.10
CA LEU A 22 4.32 -2.57 -15.00
C LEU A 22 5.64 -2.43 -14.26
N GLN A 23 6.60 -1.71 -14.85
CA GLN A 23 7.84 -1.34 -14.17
C GLN A 23 7.60 -0.23 -13.15
N LEU A 24 8.35 -0.23 -12.05
CA LEU A 24 8.28 0.84 -11.05
C LEU A 24 8.61 2.22 -11.65
N SER A 25 9.55 2.27 -12.61
CA SER A 25 9.86 3.51 -13.33
C SER A 25 8.65 4.11 -14.06
N GLU A 26 7.78 3.27 -14.63
CA GLU A 26 6.53 3.72 -15.28
C GLU A 26 5.47 4.07 -14.23
N LEU A 27 5.32 3.27 -13.17
CA LEU A 27 4.41 3.54 -12.06
C LEU A 27 4.65 4.93 -11.46
N LEU A 28 5.91 5.31 -11.23
CA LEU A 28 6.29 6.59 -10.63
C LEU A 28 5.98 7.80 -11.53
N THR A 29 5.67 7.60 -12.82
CA THR A 29 5.17 8.69 -13.68
C THR A 29 3.72 9.06 -13.38
N HIS A 30 2.99 8.20 -12.66
CA HIS A 30 1.59 8.39 -12.31
C HIS A 30 1.36 8.90 -10.88
N GLY A 31 2.38 8.84 -10.03
CA GLY A 31 2.31 9.30 -8.64
C GLY A 31 3.58 8.95 -7.87
N ASP A 32 3.82 9.68 -6.79
CA ASP A 32 5.02 9.61 -5.96
C ASP A 32 4.75 9.00 -4.57
N THR A 33 3.48 8.72 -4.27
CA THR A 33 3.03 8.22 -2.96
C THR A 33 2.00 7.14 -3.16
N GLY A 34 2.15 6.00 -2.47
CA GLY A 34 1.19 4.91 -2.62
C GLY A 34 1.60 3.58 -1.99
N ILE A 35 0.89 2.54 -2.40
CA ILE A 35 1.05 1.17 -1.90
C ILE A 35 1.06 0.17 -3.06
N GLY A 36 1.56 -1.03 -2.82
CA GLY A 36 1.46 -2.13 -3.77
C GLY A 36 2.24 -3.35 -3.32
N THR A 37 2.66 -4.14 -4.30
CA THR A 37 3.54 -5.29 -4.11
C THR A 37 4.48 -5.46 -5.31
N LEU A 38 5.49 -6.32 -5.20
CA LEU A 38 6.33 -6.71 -6.33
C LEU A 38 5.87 -8.05 -6.95
N HIS A 39 6.47 -8.42 -8.08
CA HIS A 39 6.27 -9.68 -8.78
C HIS A 39 6.24 -10.90 -7.86
N GLY A 40 5.21 -11.74 -8.02
CA GLY A 40 4.98 -12.90 -7.15
C GLY A 40 4.47 -12.51 -5.75
N VAL A 41 3.97 -11.30 -5.57
CA VAL A 41 3.59 -10.75 -4.26
C VAL A 41 4.76 -10.76 -3.27
N ASP A 42 5.94 -10.34 -3.74
CA ASP A 42 7.19 -10.33 -2.97
C ASP A 42 7.21 -9.17 -1.98
N GLY A 43 6.49 -9.36 -0.87
CA GLY A 43 6.39 -8.40 0.22
C GLY A 43 5.39 -7.28 -0.03
N GLU A 44 5.44 -6.25 0.82
CA GLU A 44 4.58 -5.08 0.73
C GLU A 44 5.40 -3.88 0.26
N VAL A 45 4.90 -3.15 -0.74
CA VAL A 45 5.52 -1.93 -1.25
C VAL A 45 4.83 -0.71 -0.66
N VAL A 46 5.63 0.24 -0.16
CA VAL A 46 5.20 1.58 0.22
C VAL A 46 6.06 2.58 -0.54
N ILE A 47 5.41 3.55 -1.18
CA ILE A 47 6.07 4.62 -1.94
C ILE A 47 5.84 5.93 -1.18
N LEU A 48 6.94 6.66 -0.92
CA LEU A 48 6.93 7.94 -0.21
C LEU A 48 7.86 8.92 -0.91
N ASP A 49 7.35 10.08 -1.29
CA ASP A 49 8.11 11.15 -1.94
C ASP A 49 8.95 10.66 -3.14
N GLY A 50 8.40 9.71 -3.91
CA GLY A 50 9.03 9.11 -5.08
C GLY A 50 9.98 7.94 -4.79
N GLU A 51 10.30 7.70 -3.52
CA GLU A 51 11.18 6.60 -3.10
C GLU A 51 10.36 5.33 -2.84
N VAL A 52 10.87 4.19 -3.29
CA VAL A 52 10.16 2.90 -3.22
C VAL A 52 10.77 2.01 -2.14
N TYR A 53 9.98 1.67 -1.13
CA TYR A 53 10.37 0.77 -0.06
C TYR A 53 9.61 -0.55 -0.16
N GLN A 54 10.29 -1.66 0.09
CA GLN A 54 9.68 -2.98 0.17
C GLN A 54 9.97 -3.60 1.53
N ALA A 55 8.92 -3.98 2.26
CA ALA A 55 9.05 -4.85 3.42
C ALA A 55 8.92 -6.29 2.94
N ASP A 56 9.94 -7.13 3.19
CA ASP A 56 9.92 -8.54 2.84
C ASP A 56 9.42 -9.44 3.99
N ALA A 57 9.18 -10.72 3.69
CA ALA A 57 8.67 -11.68 4.68
C ALA A 57 9.65 -11.99 5.84
N THR A 58 10.90 -11.52 5.78
CA THR A 58 11.81 -11.58 6.93
C THR A 58 11.62 -10.40 7.89
N GLY A 59 10.85 -9.38 7.47
CA GLY A 59 10.66 -8.12 8.17
C GLY A 59 11.76 -7.10 7.84
N THR A 60 12.59 -7.37 6.84
CA THR A 60 13.60 -6.43 6.36
C THR A 60 12.92 -5.41 5.44
N VAL A 61 13.25 -4.13 5.64
CA VAL A 61 12.80 -3.05 4.75
C VAL A 61 13.94 -2.70 3.81
N ASN A 62 13.70 -2.92 2.52
CA ASN A 62 14.62 -2.69 1.43
C ASN A 62 14.26 -1.39 0.72
N HIS A 63 15.27 -0.55 0.43
CA HIS A 63 15.11 0.57 -0.48
C HIS A 63 15.33 0.08 -1.93
N ILE A 64 14.29 0.11 -2.75
CA ILE A 64 14.31 -0.42 -4.11
C ILE A 64 14.82 0.66 -5.07
N THR A 65 16.10 0.57 -5.41
CA THR A 65 16.74 1.50 -6.36
C THR A 65 16.69 1.00 -7.81
N ASP A 66 16.41 -0.29 -8.02
CA ASP A 66 16.23 -0.86 -9.36
C ASP A 66 14.77 -0.68 -9.81
N LEU A 67 14.54 0.40 -10.55
CA LEU A 67 13.21 0.75 -11.06
C LEU A 67 12.77 -0.07 -12.28
N THR A 68 13.56 -1.08 -12.69
CA THR A 68 13.13 -2.09 -13.66
C THR A 68 12.35 -3.24 -13.01
N ALA A 69 12.36 -3.33 -11.67
CA ALA A 69 11.47 -4.20 -10.94
C ALA A 69 10.01 -3.90 -11.29
N THR A 70 9.16 -4.92 -11.21
CA THR A 70 7.78 -4.87 -11.69
C THR A 70 6.76 -5.15 -10.61
N THR A 71 5.58 -4.56 -10.76
CA THR A 71 4.41 -4.72 -9.87
C THR A 71 3.25 -5.40 -10.61
N PRO A 72 2.52 -6.34 -9.97
CA PRO A 72 1.26 -6.86 -10.48
C PRO A 72 0.06 -6.02 -10.01
N PHE A 73 0.23 -5.27 -8.92
CA PHE A 73 -0.78 -4.43 -8.30
C PHE A 73 -0.13 -3.29 -7.52
N SER A 74 -0.45 -2.06 -7.89
CA SER A 74 -0.04 -0.86 -7.15
C SER A 74 -1.07 0.25 -7.33
N THR A 75 -1.26 1.05 -6.29
CA THR A 75 -2.08 2.25 -6.30
C THR A 75 -1.21 3.42 -5.88
N VAL A 76 -1.15 4.47 -6.70
CA VAL A 76 -0.35 5.68 -6.46
C VAL A 76 -1.16 6.94 -6.72
N HIS A 77 -0.71 8.04 -6.12
CA HIS A 77 -1.23 9.38 -6.32
C HIS A 77 -0.09 10.39 -6.20
N ASP A 78 -0.37 11.65 -6.57
CA ASP A 78 0.47 12.79 -6.25
C ASP A 78 0.26 13.19 -4.77
N GLY A 79 1.29 12.96 -3.95
CA GLY A 79 1.31 13.22 -2.51
C GLY A 79 1.70 14.64 -2.13
N HIS A 80 2.20 15.46 -3.06
CA HIS A 80 2.62 16.83 -2.75
C HIS A 80 1.45 17.79 -2.50
N HIS A 81 0.24 17.42 -2.91
CA HIS A 81 -0.94 18.27 -2.87
C HIS A 81 -2.08 17.64 -2.06
N ALA A 82 -1.95 17.70 -0.73
CA ALA A 82 -3.05 17.36 0.17
C ALA A 82 -4.26 18.28 -0.07
N THR A 83 -5.43 17.68 -0.32
CA THR A 83 -6.69 18.42 -0.45
C THR A 83 -7.18 18.96 0.89
N GLU A 84 -6.83 18.27 1.98
CA GLU A 84 -7.15 18.65 3.34
C GLU A 84 -6.07 18.15 4.30
N GLN A 85 -5.80 18.93 5.35
CA GLN A 85 -4.92 18.54 6.46
C GLN A 85 -5.69 18.58 7.76
N ILE A 86 -5.50 17.55 8.59
CA ILE A 86 -6.15 17.41 9.89
C ILE A 86 -5.15 16.92 10.93
N THR A 87 -5.47 17.17 12.20
CA THR A 87 -4.77 16.57 13.33
C THR A 87 -5.70 15.57 14.00
N LEU A 88 -5.18 14.37 14.27
CA LEU A 88 -5.87 13.32 14.98
C LEU A 88 -5.16 13.08 16.33
N SER A 89 -5.94 12.76 17.35
CA SER A 89 -5.44 12.39 18.68
C SER A 89 -6.32 11.28 19.23
N ASP A 90 -5.72 10.29 19.89
CA ASP A 90 -6.43 9.20 20.56
C ASP A 90 -7.38 8.40 19.64
N VAL A 91 -6.95 8.19 18.38
CA VAL A 91 -7.68 7.42 17.37
C VAL A 91 -7.11 6.02 17.21
N THR A 92 -7.97 5.10 16.80
CA THR A 92 -7.66 3.72 16.44
C THR A 92 -8.24 3.44 15.05
N MET A 93 -7.79 2.37 14.40
CA MET A 93 -8.40 1.92 13.14
C MET A 93 -9.91 1.65 13.26
N ALA A 94 -10.42 1.38 14.46
CA ALA A 94 -11.84 1.11 14.70
C ALA A 94 -12.70 2.38 14.86
N ASN A 95 -12.11 3.54 15.19
CA ASN A 95 -12.84 4.78 15.46
C ASN A 95 -12.47 5.94 14.53
N ILE A 96 -11.49 5.73 13.64
CA ILE A 96 -11.05 6.72 12.66
C ILE A 96 -12.10 6.89 11.55
N ASP A 97 -13.09 7.74 11.82
CA ASP A 97 -14.16 8.03 10.90
C ASP A 97 -13.86 9.28 10.05
N LEU A 98 -12.93 9.14 9.11
CA LEU A 98 -12.61 10.23 8.16
C LEU A 98 -13.62 10.30 7.02
N ILE A 99 -14.16 9.15 6.61
CA ILE A 99 -14.96 9.04 5.40
C ILE A 99 -16.35 9.62 5.60
N GLU A 100 -17.05 9.26 6.69
CA GLU A 100 -18.40 9.77 6.92
C GLU A 100 -18.37 11.25 7.29
N LYS A 101 -17.49 11.66 8.21
CA LYS A 101 -17.34 13.07 8.65
C LYS A 101 -17.02 14.05 7.53
N ARG A 102 -16.46 13.57 6.42
CA ARG A 102 -16.09 14.39 5.26
C ARG A 102 -16.90 14.10 4.01
N HIS A 103 -17.93 13.27 4.13
CA HIS A 103 -18.83 12.91 3.02
C HIS A 103 -18.06 12.37 1.80
N LEU A 104 -17.03 11.55 2.05
CA LEU A 104 -16.15 10.98 1.02
C LEU A 104 -16.61 9.59 0.56
N ALA A 105 -17.77 9.10 1.02
CA ALA A 105 -18.24 7.74 0.78
C ALA A 105 -18.36 7.35 -0.71
N ASN A 106 -18.51 8.32 -1.61
CA ASN A 106 -18.60 8.09 -3.06
C ASN A 106 -17.32 8.47 -3.82
N ASN A 107 -16.23 8.76 -3.10
CA ASN A 107 -14.98 9.27 -3.67
C ASN A 107 -13.83 8.32 -3.31
N PHE A 108 -13.00 7.97 -4.30
CA PHE A 108 -11.67 7.46 -4.00
C PHE A 108 -10.89 8.52 -3.23
N SER A 109 -10.31 8.13 -2.09
CA SER A 109 -9.58 9.04 -1.22
C SER A 109 -8.25 8.43 -0.83
N ALA A 110 -7.15 9.13 -1.10
CA ALA A 110 -5.84 8.79 -0.54
C ALA A 110 -5.74 9.37 0.88
N ILE A 111 -5.19 8.59 1.80
CA ILE A 111 -5.02 8.94 3.21
C ILE A 111 -3.56 8.72 3.56
N VAL A 112 -2.89 9.80 3.99
CA VAL A 112 -1.52 9.77 4.50
C VAL A 112 -1.55 10.27 5.94
N LEU A 113 -1.17 9.41 6.89
CA LEU A 113 -1.11 9.74 8.31
C LEU A 113 0.34 9.71 8.77
N HIS A 114 0.84 10.83 9.25
CA HIS A 114 2.15 10.92 9.87
C HIS A 114 2.01 11.14 11.37
N GLY A 115 2.76 10.40 12.18
CA GLY A 115 2.72 10.59 13.63
C GLY A 115 3.43 9.48 14.40
N VAL A 116 3.17 9.46 15.71
CA VAL A 116 3.60 8.39 16.61
C VAL A 116 2.42 7.45 16.83
N MET A 117 2.63 6.16 16.57
CA MET A 117 1.64 5.12 16.79
C MET A 117 2.02 4.33 18.04
N ASP A 118 1.08 4.24 18.98
CA ASP A 118 1.26 3.46 20.21
C ASP A 118 1.45 1.97 19.92
N GLN A 119 0.71 1.45 18.94
CA GLN A 119 0.80 0.07 18.47
C GLN A 119 0.55 0.00 16.96
N VAL A 120 1.38 -0.78 16.28
CA VAL A 120 1.25 -1.12 14.86
C VAL A 120 1.45 -2.62 14.71
N LEU A 121 0.47 -3.27 14.09
CA LEU A 121 0.55 -4.65 13.65
C LEU A 121 0.49 -4.67 12.12
N VAL A 122 1.57 -5.13 11.49
CA VAL A 122 1.61 -5.34 10.03
C VAL A 122 1.77 -6.81 9.71
N ARG A 123 1.39 -7.15 8.49
CA ARG A 123 1.64 -8.45 7.86
C ARG A 123 2.40 -8.22 6.57
N VAL A 124 3.17 -9.21 6.14
CA VAL A 124 3.89 -9.15 4.87
C VAL A 124 3.67 -10.43 4.10
N ALA A 125 3.16 -10.34 2.87
CA ALA A 125 3.02 -11.51 2.01
C ALA A 125 4.40 -12.11 1.64
N PRO A 126 4.59 -13.43 1.73
CA PRO A 126 5.79 -14.08 1.22
C PRO A 126 5.78 -14.14 -0.30
N LYS A 127 6.96 -14.04 -0.91
CA LYS A 127 7.12 -14.22 -2.35
C LYS A 127 6.60 -15.58 -2.82
N ALA A 128 5.75 -15.57 -3.82
CA ALA A 128 5.34 -16.71 -4.61
C ALA A 128 6.24 -16.89 -5.85
N ASN A 129 6.38 -18.14 -6.27
CA ASN A 129 7.02 -18.51 -7.54
C ASN A 129 6.01 -19.19 -8.45
N GLU A 130 6.31 -19.23 -9.75
CA GLU A 130 5.51 -19.97 -10.72
C GLU A 130 5.60 -21.49 -10.50
N PRO A 131 4.52 -22.26 -10.72
CA PRO A 131 3.16 -21.77 -11.00
C PRO A 131 2.57 -21.10 -9.75
N PHE A 132 2.01 -19.91 -9.92
CA PHE A 132 1.56 -19.10 -8.78
C PHE A 132 0.40 -19.78 -8.03
N PRO A 133 0.45 -19.82 -6.68
CA PRO A 133 -0.68 -20.22 -5.86
C PRO A 133 -1.75 -19.11 -5.87
N SER A 134 -2.92 -19.40 -5.31
CA SER A 134 -3.89 -18.33 -5.04
C SER A 134 -3.37 -17.39 -3.95
N LEU A 135 -3.80 -16.11 -3.98
CA LEU A 135 -3.42 -15.15 -2.93
C LEU A 135 -3.89 -15.61 -1.54
N LEU A 136 -5.03 -16.29 -1.46
CA LEU A 136 -5.53 -16.87 -0.22
C LEU A 136 -4.57 -17.93 0.33
N GLU A 137 -4.02 -18.80 -0.52
CA GLU A 137 -3.04 -19.80 -0.08
C GLU A 137 -1.74 -19.15 0.37
N LEU A 138 -1.29 -18.12 -0.36
CA LEU A 138 -0.06 -17.40 -0.05
C LEU A 138 -0.12 -16.72 1.32
N THR A 139 -1.27 -16.14 1.65
CA THR A 139 -1.45 -15.33 2.86
C THR A 139 -1.74 -16.15 4.12
N LYS A 140 -2.01 -17.47 4.02
CA LYS A 140 -2.27 -18.35 5.18
C LYS A 140 -1.13 -18.35 6.20
N ASN A 141 0.11 -18.25 5.74
CA ASN A 141 1.31 -18.33 6.57
C ASN A 141 2.11 -17.04 6.55
N GLN A 142 1.46 -15.90 6.25
CA GLN A 142 2.16 -14.62 6.20
C GLN A 142 2.68 -14.24 7.61
N PRO A 143 3.96 -13.85 7.72
CA PRO A 143 4.51 -13.34 8.96
C PRO A 143 3.80 -12.04 9.37
N THR A 144 3.73 -11.85 10.68
CA THR A 144 3.22 -10.61 11.29
C THR A 144 4.32 -9.98 12.14
N PHE A 145 4.32 -8.66 12.18
CA PHE A 145 5.28 -7.88 12.92
C PHE A 145 4.55 -6.83 13.74
N GLU A 146 4.85 -6.81 15.04
CA GLU A 146 4.31 -5.83 15.97
C GLU A 146 5.40 -4.84 16.38
N ARG A 147 5.03 -3.56 16.45
CA ARG A 147 5.84 -2.48 17.01
C ARG A 147 4.97 -1.62 17.91
N ALA A 148 5.58 -1.11 18.96
CA ALA A 148 4.94 -0.16 19.87
C ALA A 148 5.74 1.14 19.91
N HIS A 149 5.04 2.25 20.10
CA HIS A 149 5.62 3.60 20.22
C HIS A 149 6.56 3.97 19.06
N VAL A 150 6.08 3.75 17.83
CA VAL A 150 6.87 3.98 16.62
C VAL A 150 6.43 5.26 15.92
N ALA A 151 7.39 6.12 15.56
CA ALA A 151 7.13 7.23 14.66
C ALA A 151 7.15 6.72 13.22
N GLY A 152 6.17 7.11 12.42
CA GLY A 152 6.09 6.65 11.03
C GLY A 152 5.00 7.32 10.22
N THR A 153 4.84 6.78 9.01
CA THR A 153 3.84 7.21 8.05
C THR A 153 2.99 6.01 7.63
N LEU A 154 1.68 6.14 7.68
CA LEU A 154 0.72 5.21 7.09
C LEU A 154 0.23 5.80 5.77
N VAL A 155 0.26 5.01 4.71
CA VAL A 155 -0.31 5.37 3.41
C VAL A 155 -1.41 4.37 3.10
N GLY A 156 -2.56 4.87 2.67
CA GLY A 156 -3.68 4.01 2.33
C GLY A 156 -4.71 4.72 1.46
N TYR A 157 -5.71 3.95 1.05
CA TYR A 157 -6.78 4.41 0.19
C TYR A 157 -8.12 3.96 0.72
N TYR A 158 -9.12 4.83 0.62
CA TYR A 158 -10.52 4.46 0.68
C TYR A 158 -11.04 4.27 -0.75
N SER A 159 -11.67 3.11 -0.98
CA SER A 159 -12.41 2.80 -2.21
C SER A 159 -13.91 2.81 -1.87
N PRO A 160 -14.73 3.58 -2.60
CA PRO A 160 -16.17 3.61 -2.39
C PRO A 160 -16.81 2.26 -2.73
N GLU A 161 -17.95 1.97 -2.10
CA GLU A 161 -18.88 0.93 -2.56
C GLU A 161 -19.56 1.41 -3.86
N LEU A 162 -19.89 0.49 -4.77
CA LEU A 162 -20.50 0.81 -6.07
C LEU A 162 -22.03 0.76 -6.00
#